data_AF-A0A5S3URU8-F1
#
_entry.id   AF-A0A5S3URU8-F1
#
_cell.length_a   1.000
_cell.length_b   1.000
_cell.length_c   1.000
_cell.angle_alpha   90.00
_cell.angle_beta   90.00
_cell.angle_gamma   90.00
#
_symmetry.space_group_name_H-M   'P 1'
#
loop_
_entity.id
_entity.type
_entity.pdbx_description
1 polymer ?
#
loop_
_entity_poly.entity_id
_entity_poly.type
_entity_poly.pdbx_seq_one_letter_code
_entity_poly.pdbx_strand_id
1 'polypeptide(L)'
;MSGSPDFVIPKYHAVIFAHGCFWHMHNCPMFKLPGSRAEWWSKKLRKQHTVDVASQDKLMEFGWRVLIIWECSTRGPSKINEQILMTEITDWLLNGGIYQKIPSPPL
;
A
#
# COMPACT_ATOMS: atom_id res chain seq x y z
N MET A 1 -10.06 -13.71 5.29
CA MET A 1 -9.35 -12.82 4.35
C MET A 1 -7.93 -12.62 4.86
N SER A 2 -6.90 -12.77 4.01
CA SER A 2 -5.51 -12.53 4.42
C SER A 2 -5.22 -11.03 4.44
N GLY A 3 -4.38 -10.56 5.36
CA GLY A 3 -3.87 -9.18 5.39
C GLY A 3 -4.78 -8.10 5.97
N SER A 4 -6.05 -8.40 6.29
CA SER A 4 -7.05 -7.43 6.78
C SER A 4 -7.11 -6.14 5.94
N PRO A 5 -7.62 -6.21 4.69
CA PRO A 5 -7.76 -5.02 3.85
C PRO A 5 -8.63 -3.95 4.50
N ASP A 6 -8.26 -2.68 4.35
CA ASP A 6 -9.03 -1.55 4.85
C ASP A 6 -10.35 -1.38 4.09
N PHE A 7 -10.33 -1.68 2.78
CA PHE A 7 -11.52 -1.67 1.93
C PHE A 7 -11.61 -2.95 1.10
N VAL A 8 -12.82 -3.49 1.02
CA VAL A 8 -13.18 -4.61 0.14
C VAL A 8 -14.31 -4.14 -0.75
N ILE A 9 -14.15 -4.29 -2.06
CA ILE A 9 -15.12 -3.82 -3.06
C ILE A 9 -15.52 -4.99 -3.96
N PRO A 10 -16.47 -5.83 -3.51
CA PRO A 10 -16.80 -7.10 -4.18
C PRO A 10 -17.23 -6.95 -5.64
N LYS A 11 -17.97 -5.87 -5.95
CA LYS A 11 -18.43 -5.56 -7.32
C LYS A 11 -17.29 -5.55 -8.35
N TYR A 12 -16.11 -5.11 -7.93
CA TYR A 12 -14.92 -4.97 -8.77
C TYR A 12 -13.86 -6.04 -8.51
N HIS A 13 -14.20 -7.04 -7.68
CA HIS A 13 -13.29 -8.06 -7.15
C HIS A 13 -11.95 -7.45 -6.68
N ALA A 14 -12.06 -6.35 -5.94
CA ALA A 14 -10.92 -5.49 -5.58
C ALA A 14 -10.82 -5.31 -4.06
N VAL A 15 -9.60 -5.21 -3.56
CA VAL A 15 -9.27 -4.82 -2.19
C VAL A 15 -8.28 -3.67 -2.20
N ILE A 16 -8.42 -2.77 -1.24
CA ILE A 16 -7.55 -1.59 -1.10
C ILE A 16 -6.94 -1.60 0.31
N PHE A 17 -5.63 -1.38 0.36
CA PHE A 17 -4.87 -1.20 1.59
C PHE A 17 -4.43 0.26 1.74
N ALA A 18 -4.63 0.84 2.92
CA ALA A 18 -4.12 2.14 3.32
C ALA A 18 -2.82 1.96 4.13
N HIS A 19 -1.69 1.88 3.44
CA HIS A 19 -0.41 1.58 4.07
C HIS A 19 0.26 2.83 4.64
N GLY A 20 0.52 2.80 5.96
CA GLY A 20 1.43 3.75 6.61
C GLY A 20 2.86 3.59 6.09
N CYS A 21 3.48 4.69 5.65
CA CYS A 21 4.81 4.65 5.03
C CYS A 21 5.87 4.07 5.96
N PHE A 22 5.77 4.37 7.26
CA PHE A 22 6.67 3.85 8.29
C PHE A 22 6.54 2.33 8.47
N TRP A 23 5.31 1.84 8.67
CA TRP A 23 5.05 0.45 9.06
C TRP A 23 5.35 -0.56 7.96
N HIS A 24 5.12 -0.17 6.70
CA HIS A 24 5.31 -1.04 5.54
C HIS A 24 6.56 -0.68 4.72
N MET A 25 7.49 0.09 5.30
CA MET A 25 8.80 0.41 4.71
C MET A 25 8.75 1.07 3.33
N HIS A 26 7.89 2.07 3.15
CA HIS A 26 7.82 2.80 1.88
C HIS A 26 9.10 3.62 1.64
N ASN A 27 9.63 3.59 0.43
CA ASN A 27 10.77 4.42 0.03
C ASN A 27 10.33 5.87 -0.26
N CYS A 28 9.94 6.62 0.78
CA CYS A 28 9.55 8.02 0.67
C CYS A 28 10.05 8.85 1.86
N PRO A 29 10.00 10.20 1.80
CA PRO A 29 10.51 11.08 2.86
C PRO A 29 9.87 10.88 4.25
N MET A 30 8.70 10.23 4.31
CA MET A 30 7.99 9.91 5.56
C MET A 30 8.58 8.68 6.27
N PHE A 31 9.40 7.87 5.60
CA PHE A 31 10.06 6.72 6.21
C PHE A 31 11.43 7.11 6.77
N LYS A 32 11.59 6.99 8.09
CA LYS A 32 12.88 7.13 8.77
C LYS A 32 12.99 6.11 9.89
N LEU A 33 14.10 5.39 9.95
CA LEU A 33 14.37 4.49 11.07
C LEU A 33 14.63 5.31 12.34
N PRO A 34 14.02 4.94 13.49
CA PRO A 34 14.34 5.58 14.77
C PRO A 34 15.80 5.33 15.14
N GLY A 35 16.48 6.35 15.66
CA GLY A 35 17.88 6.23 16.12
C GLY A 35 18.06 5.27 17.31
N SER A 36 17.02 5.08 18.11
CA SER A 36 17.00 4.11 19.20
C SER A 36 16.55 2.73 18.69
N ARG A 37 17.27 1.66 19.09
CA ARG A 37 16.94 0.27 18.75
C ARG A 37 16.79 0.01 17.23
N ALA A 38 17.65 0.62 16.42
CA ALA A 38 17.56 0.56 14.96
C ALA A 38 17.51 -0.88 14.41
N GLU A 39 18.33 -1.80 14.95
CA GLU A 39 18.32 -3.22 14.55
C GLU A 39 16.99 -3.90 14.86
N TRP A 40 16.43 -3.64 16.03
CA TRP A 40 15.13 -4.18 16.43
C TRP A 40 14.01 -3.67 15.51
N TRP A 41 14.01 -2.37 15.21
CA TRP A 41 13.06 -1.77 14.28
C TRP A 41 13.20 -2.37 12.88
N SER A 42 14.41 -2.45 12.34
CA SER A 42 14.68 -3.06 11.03
C SER A 42 14.17 -4.50 10.98
N LYS A 43 14.47 -5.32 11.99
CA LYS A 43 14.00 -6.72 12.05
C LYS A 43 12.47 -6.80 12.15
N LYS A 44 11.84 -5.96 12.96
CA LYS A 44 10.38 -5.92 13.12
C LYS A 44 9.67 -5.53 11.82
N LEU A 45 10.13 -4.45 11.18
CA LEU A 45 9.55 -3.94 9.94
C LEU A 45 9.73 -4.91 8.78
N ARG A 46 10.91 -5.54 8.66
CA ARG A 46 11.14 -6.59 7.64
C ARG A 46 10.19 -7.77 7.79
N LYS A 47 9.96 -8.23 9.03
CA LYS A 47 8.99 -9.31 9.30
C LYS A 47 7.58 -8.90 8.86
N GLN A 48 7.16 -7.66 9.15
CA GLN A 48 5.87 -7.15 8.73
C GLN A 48 5.75 -7.12 7.21
N HIS A 49 6.75 -6.56 6.52
CA HIS A 49 6.79 -6.51 5.06
C HIS A 49 6.66 -7.89 4.41
N THR A 50 7.33 -8.92 4.95
CA THR A 50 7.18 -10.31 4.45
C THR A 50 5.73 -10.81 4.58
N VAL A 51 5.05 -10.49 5.68
CA VAL A 51 3.65 -10.89 5.89
C VAL A 51 2.72 -10.12 4.94
N ASP A 52 3.00 -8.85 4.68
CA ASP A 52 2.22 -8.03 3.77
C ASP A 52 2.29 -8.57 2.33
N VAL A 53 3.50 -8.84 1.84
CA VAL A 53 3.72 -9.46 0.51
C VAL A 53 2.98 -10.79 0.40
N ALA A 54 3.16 -11.69 1.36
CA ALA A 54 2.48 -12.99 1.34
C ALA A 54 0.94 -12.87 1.39
N SER A 55 0.40 -11.82 2.02
CA SER A 55 -1.03 -11.58 2.05
C SER A 55 -1.55 -11.02 0.72
N GLN A 56 -0.80 -10.11 0.10
CA GLN A 56 -1.10 -9.57 -1.23
C GLN A 56 -1.10 -10.69 -2.28
N ASP A 57 -0.07 -11.53 -2.27
CA ASP A 57 0.06 -12.66 -3.20
C ASP A 57 -1.12 -13.62 -3.09
N LYS A 58 -1.49 -14.04 -1.87
CA LYS A 58 -2.66 -14.89 -1.65
C LYS A 58 -3.95 -14.26 -2.16
N LEU A 59 -4.16 -12.96 -1.93
CA LEU A 59 -5.34 -12.27 -2.43
C LEU A 59 -5.39 -12.33 -3.96
N MET A 60 -4.27 -12.06 -4.62
CA MET A 60 -4.15 -12.15 -6.08
C MET A 60 -4.35 -13.59 -6.60
N GLU A 61 -3.84 -14.60 -5.90
CA GLU A 61 -4.08 -16.03 -6.21
C GLU A 61 -5.56 -16.41 -6.11
N PHE A 62 -6.29 -15.84 -5.16
CA PHE A 62 -7.74 -15.98 -5.05
C PHE A 62 -8.51 -15.08 -6.05
N GLY A 63 -7.81 -14.45 -6.99
CA GLY A 63 -8.35 -13.63 -8.07
C GLY A 63 -8.60 -12.16 -7.69
N TRP A 64 -8.36 -11.75 -6.45
CA TRP A 64 -8.61 -10.37 -6.01
C TRP A 64 -7.59 -9.41 -6.62
N ARG A 65 -8.06 -8.29 -7.12
CA ARG A 65 -7.21 -7.16 -7.49
C ARG A 65 -6.82 -6.38 -6.24
N VAL A 66 -5.57 -5.97 -6.14
CA VAL A 66 -5.01 -5.32 -4.95
C VAL A 66 -4.49 -3.93 -5.30
N LEU A 67 -5.00 -2.92 -4.61
CA LEU A 67 -4.47 -1.55 -4.65
C LEU A 67 -3.87 -1.19 -3.30
N ILE A 68 -2.68 -0.61 -3.30
CA ILE A 68 -2.05 -0.04 -2.10
C ILE A 68 -2.02 1.47 -2.24
N ILE A 69 -2.71 2.17 -1.35
CA ILE A 69 -2.63 3.61 -1.19
C ILE A 69 -1.66 3.88 -0.04
N TRP A 70 -0.50 4.44 -0.37
CA TRP A 70 0.48 4.85 0.62
C TRP A 70 0.06 6.14 1.27
N GLU A 71 0.26 6.23 2.58
CA GLU A 71 0.01 7.41 3.41
C GLU A 71 0.65 8.69 2.85
N CYS A 72 1.82 8.61 2.21
CA CYS A 72 2.45 9.79 1.63
C CYS A 72 1.68 10.37 0.44
N SER A 73 0.75 9.64 -0.18
CA SER A 73 -0.15 10.17 -1.21
C SER A 73 -1.21 11.11 -0.62
N THR A 74 -1.61 10.92 0.64
CA THR A 74 -2.68 11.69 1.28
C THR A 74 -2.15 12.80 2.18
N ARG A 75 -0.91 12.67 2.68
CA ARG A 75 -0.26 13.66 3.57
C ARG A 75 1.25 13.75 3.40
N GLY A 76 1.82 14.82 3.93
CA GLY A 76 3.26 15.04 3.95
C GLY A 76 3.83 15.57 2.62
N PRO A 77 5.16 15.56 2.45
CA PRO A 77 5.82 16.25 1.34
C PRO A 77 5.53 15.67 -0.05
N SER A 78 5.15 14.39 -0.12
CA SER A 78 4.84 13.69 -1.38
C SER A 78 3.33 13.60 -1.64
N LYS A 79 2.53 14.42 -0.93
CA LYS A 79 1.07 14.42 -1.06
C LYS A 79 0.67 14.72 -2.51
N ILE A 80 -0.23 13.91 -3.03
CA ILE A 80 -0.86 14.10 -4.33
C ILE A 80 -2.13 14.95 -4.13
N ASN A 81 -2.50 15.73 -5.13
CA ASN A 81 -3.79 16.41 -5.13
C ASN A 81 -4.93 15.39 -5.00
N GLU A 82 -5.95 15.72 -4.20
CA GLU A 82 -7.05 14.81 -3.86
C GLU A 82 -7.87 14.40 -5.09
N GLN A 83 -8.15 15.33 -6.00
CA GLN A 83 -8.86 15.03 -7.25
C GLN A 83 -8.06 14.06 -8.13
N ILE A 84 -6.73 14.22 -8.19
CA ILE A 84 -5.84 13.30 -8.91
C ILE A 84 -5.88 11.92 -8.25
N LEU A 85 -5.71 11.84 -6.92
CA LEU A 85 -5.77 10.57 -6.18
C LEU A 85 -7.10 9.85 -6.42
N MET A 86 -8.22 10.57 -6.33
CA MET A 86 -9.55 10.00 -6.58
C MET A 86 -9.72 9.53 -8.02
N THR A 87 -9.14 10.25 -8.98
CA THR A 87 -9.14 9.86 -10.39
C THR A 87 -8.34 8.57 -10.60
N GLU A 88 -7.14 8.46 -10.02
CA GLU A 88 -6.31 7.25 -10.13
C GLU A 88 -6.98 6.02 -9.49
N ILE A 89 -7.58 6.18 -8.30
CA ILE A 89 -8.31 5.09 -7.64
C ILE A 89 -9.50 4.65 -8.51
N THR A 90 -10.24 5.61 -9.06
CA THR A 90 -11.42 5.32 -9.89
C THR A 90 -11.03 4.63 -11.18
N ASP A 91 -10.00 5.13 -11.88
CA ASP A 91 -9.51 4.52 -13.10
C ASP A 91 -9.00 3.09 -12.85
N TRP A 92 -8.26 2.87 -11.77
CA TRP A 92 -7.84 1.51 -11.41
C TRP A 92 -9.02 0.58 -11.11
N LEU A 93 -10.04 1.07 -10.38
CA LEU A 93 -11.22 0.26 -10.09
C LEU A 93 -11.98 -0.14 -11.36
N LEU A 94 -12.09 0.76 -12.34
CA LEU A 94 -12.84 0.53 -13.57
C LEU A 94 -12.04 -0.23 -14.64
N ASN A 95 -10.75 0.08 -14.79
CA ASN A 95 -9.92 -0.34 -15.92
C ASN A 95 -8.57 -0.96 -15.51
N GLY A 96 -8.20 -0.89 -14.24
CA GLY A 96 -6.87 -1.26 -13.75
C GLY A 96 -6.60 -2.77 -13.69
N GLY A 97 -5.30 -3.09 -13.64
CA GLY A 97 -4.80 -4.47 -13.55
C GLY A 97 -4.91 -5.11 -12.18
N ILE A 98 -4.26 -6.27 -12.01
CA ILE A 98 -4.33 -7.11 -10.80
C ILE A 98 -3.68 -6.43 -9.58
N TYR A 99 -2.69 -5.57 -9.78
CA TYR A 99 -1.92 -4.94 -8.71
C TYR A 99 -1.52 -3.51 -9.06
N GLN A 100 -1.68 -2.58 -8.12
CA GLN A 100 -1.18 -1.20 -8.26
C GLN A 100 -0.80 -0.59 -6.90
N LYS A 101 0.11 0.40 -6.91
CA LYS A 101 0.48 1.23 -5.76
C LYS A 101 0.26 2.70 -6.11
N ILE A 102 -0.18 3.50 -5.15
CA ILE A 102 -0.30 4.96 -5.26
C ILE A 102 0.47 5.62 -4.08
N PRO A 103 1.44 6.52 -4.31
CA PRO A 103 1.98 6.86 -5.62
C PRO A 103 2.64 5.62 -6.24
N SER A 104 2.64 5.57 -7.57
CA SER A 104 3.51 4.65 -8.29
C SER A 104 4.96 4.91 -7.87
N PRO A 105 5.79 3.87 -7.67
CA PRO A 105 7.20 4.09 -7.40
C PRO A 105 7.80 5.00 -8.49
N PRO A 106 8.71 5.93 -8.14
CA PRO A 106 9.42 6.69 -9.15
C PRO A 106 10.11 5.72 -10.11
N LEU A 107 9.97 5.97 -11.41
CA LEU A 107 10.66 5.24 -12.47
C LEU A 107 12.18 5.27 -12.26
#